data_AF-A0A7K3RLQ1-F1
#
_entry.id   AF-A0A7K3RLQ1-F1
#
_cell.length_a   1.000
_cell.length_b   1.000
_cell.length_c   1.000
_cell.angle_alpha   90.00
_cell.angle_beta   90.00
_cell.angle_gamma   90.00
#
_symmetry.space_group_name_H-M   'P 1'
#
loop_
_entity.id
_entity.type
_entity.pdbx_description
1 polymer ?
#
loop_
_entity_poly.entity_id
_entity_poly.type
_entity_poly.pdbx_seq_one_letter_code
_entity_poly.pdbx_strand_id
1 'polypeptide(L)'
;MNRLLLAAYPEPYRSRQGDELLACLAEAYPGRSWPPPREAAALVRAGVRARARAVADDTDRPWWLDGIHLAALALAALALVPYLQDVWHWALRIDPGQHAIAFHFSGWYPWAEGPTQTRLLPYGLLPLACLIALLRGRPWIALPAAAAMIWAGATSHGRILFGDEGKAGLSYYGLGAPITARDLVLSGTLCAACAVLALCRPSRLRRRSYGWLAPVVLAMFMAGSLHIISVSPAFQRGLFVLEVTALLGAWVATAATGDHRWLIPVAVVAIVRTQAIVVQPEGFMRSFPELVVLLLLIAPLPALALTAQRRQGRALAE
;
A
#
# COMPACT_ATOMS: atom_id res chain seq x y z
N MET A 1 -27.94 16.37 -16.95
CA MET A 1 -26.78 15.45 -16.95
C MET A 1 -26.15 15.39 -15.56
N ASN A 2 -25.74 14.22 -15.07
CA ASN A 2 -25.22 14.06 -13.69
C ASN A 2 -23.78 14.57 -13.53
N ARG A 3 -23.53 15.47 -12.57
CA ARG A 3 -22.19 16.01 -12.25
C ARG A 3 -21.20 14.95 -11.74
N LEU A 4 -21.67 13.80 -11.26
CA LEU A 4 -20.81 12.69 -10.83
C LEU A 4 -19.89 12.17 -11.96
N LEU A 5 -20.28 12.35 -13.23
CA LEU A 5 -19.45 11.99 -14.40
C LEU A 5 -18.12 12.73 -14.44
N LEU A 6 -18.08 13.95 -13.90
CA LEU A 6 -16.87 14.76 -13.86
C LEU A 6 -15.97 14.42 -12.68
N ALA A 7 -16.39 13.58 -11.72
CA ALA A 7 -15.62 13.31 -10.50
C ALA A 7 -14.19 12.76 -10.77
N ALA A 8 -14.00 12.08 -11.90
CA ALA A 8 -12.70 11.58 -12.34
C ALA A 8 -11.72 12.69 -12.78
N TYR A 9 -12.23 13.83 -13.26
CA TYR A 9 -11.41 14.94 -13.75
C TYR A 9 -10.75 15.74 -12.62
N PRO A 10 -9.60 16.38 -12.87
CA PRO A 10 -8.97 17.29 -11.90
C PRO A 10 -9.82 18.57 -11.71
N GLU A 11 -9.79 19.14 -10.51
CA GLU A 11 -10.61 20.30 -10.14
C GLU A 11 -10.48 21.51 -11.08
N PRO A 12 -9.26 21.90 -11.53
CA PRO A 12 -9.10 23.01 -12.48
C PRO A 12 -9.73 22.75 -13.85
N TYR A 13 -9.81 21.48 -14.26
CA TYR A 13 -10.47 21.09 -15.52
C TYR A 13 -11.98 21.14 -15.37
N ARG A 14 -12.51 20.65 -14.24
CA ARG A 14 -13.95 20.67 -13.95
C ARG A 14 -14.49 22.09 -13.87
N SER A 15 -13.74 23.00 -13.26
CA SER A 15 -14.17 24.41 -13.11
C SER A 15 -14.12 25.18 -14.43
N ARG A 16 -13.20 24.86 -15.34
CA ARG A 16 -13.08 25.56 -16.63
C ARG A 16 -13.97 24.97 -17.73
N GLN A 17 -14.02 23.65 -17.87
CA GLN A 17 -14.62 22.97 -19.03
C GLN A 17 -15.73 21.98 -18.63
N GLY A 18 -16.02 21.83 -17.34
CA GLY A 18 -16.99 20.85 -16.86
C GLY A 18 -18.41 21.13 -17.32
N ASP A 19 -18.85 22.38 -17.27
CA ASP A 19 -20.20 22.76 -17.64
C ASP A 19 -20.44 22.65 -19.16
N GLU A 20 -19.46 23.04 -19.99
CA GLU A 20 -19.50 22.84 -21.45
C GLU A 20 -19.61 21.34 -21.80
N LEU A 21 -18.81 20.49 -21.15
CA LEU A 21 -18.79 19.06 -21.42
C LEU A 21 -20.11 18.38 -21.01
N LEU A 22 -20.73 18.83 -19.90
CA LEU A 22 -22.06 18.38 -19.49
C LEU A 22 -23.17 18.91 -20.41
N ALA A 23 -23.02 20.12 -20.95
CA ALA A 23 -23.95 20.71 -21.91
C ALA A 23 -23.93 19.93 -23.24
N CYS A 24 -22.75 19.64 -23.80
CA CYS A 24 -22.63 18.81 -25.01
C CYS A 24 -23.23 17.42 -24.82
N LEU A 25 -23.06 16.79 -23.65
CA LEU A 25 -23.68 15.49 -23.36
C LEU A 25 -25.21 15.60 -23.22
N ALA A 26 -25.72 16.71 -22.68
CA ALA A 26 -27.16 16.93 -22.56
C ALA A 26 -27.81 17.18 -23.93
N GLU A 27 -27.10 17.86 -24.84
CA GLU A 27 -27.52 18.07 -26.23
C GLU A 27 -27.49 16.76 -27.03
N ALA A 28 -26.43 15.95 -26.88
CA ALA A 28 -26.31 14.67 -27.57
C ALA A 28 -27.33 13.61 -27.07
N TYR A 29 -27.73 13.70 -25.81
CA TYR A 29 -28.66 12.75 -25.17
C TYR A 29 -29.82 13.46 -24.46
N PRO A 30 -30.75 14.06 -25.22
CA PRO A 30 -31.86 14.80 -24.63
C PRO A 30 -32.73 13.89 -23.75
N GLY A 31 -33.12 14.41 -22.58
CA GLY A 31 -33.97 13.71 -21.61
C GLY A 31 -33.25 12.64 -20.76
N ARG A 32 -31.95 12.39 -20.97
CA ARG A 32 -31.18 11.44 -20.15
C ARG A 32 -30.34 12.13 -19.08
N SER A 33 -30.32 11.54 -17.90
CA SER A 33 -29.44 11.98 -16.79
C SER A 33 -28.03 11.39 -16.87
N TRP A 34 -27.86 10.30 -17.62
CA TRP A 34 -26.60 9.59 -17.83
C TRP A 34 -26.40 9.24 -19.33
N PRO A 35 -25.16 9.37 -19.84
CA PRO A 35 -24.84 8.94 -21.19
C PRO A 35 -24.79 7.40 -21.27
N PRO A 36 -24.74 6.83 -22.48
CA PRO A 36 -24.55 5.40 -22.67
C PRO A 36 -23.32 4.87 -21.91
N PRO A 37 -23.31 3.60 -21.46
CA PRO A 37 -22.23 3.04 -20.64
C PRO A 37 -20.83 3.17 -21.28
N ARG A 38 -20.76 3.05 -22.62
CA ARG A 38 -19.52 3.19 -23.38
C ARG A 38 -18.92 4.59 -23.25
N GLU A 39 -19.76 5.62 -23.29
CA GLU A 39 -19.33 7.01 -23.15
C GLU A 39 -19.02 7.37 -21.70
N ALA A 40 -19.81 6.88 -20.75
CA ALA A 40 -19.48 7.00 -19.33
C ALA A 40 -18.09 6.41 -19.05
N ALA A 41 -17.79 5.22 -19.59
CA ALA A 41 -16.47 4.60 -19.47
C ALA A 41 -15.37 5.41 -20.18
N ALA A 42 -15.65 5.99 -21.35
CA ALA A 42 -14.71 6.85 -22.06
C ALA A 42 -14.40 8.15 -21.28
N LEU A 43 -15.41 8.79 -20.69
CA LEU A 43 -15.28 9.96 -19.83
C LEU A 43 -14.47 9.66 -18.57
N VAL A 44 -14.75 8.55 -17.90
CA VAL A 44 -13.97 8.11 -16.73
C VAL A 44 -12.52 7.87 -17.13
N ARG A 45 -12.27 7.17 -18.25
CA ARG A 45 -10.91 6.91 -18.74
C ARG A 45 -10.18 8.20 -19.10
N ALA A 46 -10.86 9.16 -19.74
CA ALA A 46 -10.30 10.46 -20.08
C ALA A 46 -9.99 11.29 -18.82
N GLY A 47 -10.90 11.31 -17.84
CA GLY A 47 -10.69 11.97 -16.55
C GLY A 47 -9.51 11.40 -15.77
N VAL A 48 -9.37 10.07 -15.71
CA VAL A 48 -8.22 9.41 -15.08
C VAL A 48 -6.91 9.78 -15.80
N ARG A 49 -6.89 9.80 -17.14
CA ARG A 49 -5.71 10.23 -17.91
C ARG A 49 -5.37 11.70 -17.69
N ALA A 50 -6.37 12.58 -17.68
CA ALA A 50 -6.18 14.00 -17.43
C ALA A 50 -5.60 14.25 -16.04
N ARG A 51 -6.11 13.52 -15.03
CA ARG A 51 -5.57 13.58 -13.67
C ARG A 51 -4.13 13.05 -13.62
N ALA A 52 -3.84 11.92 -14.29
CA ALA A 52 -2.49 11.36 -14.34
C ALA A 52 -1.47 12.32 -14.98
N ARG A 53 -1.84 13.00 -16.08
CA ARG A 53 -1.01 14.04 -16.71
C ARG A 53 -0.81 15.24 -15.79
N ALA A 54 -1.87 15.75 -15.17
CA ALA A 54 -1.76 16.84 -14.20
C ALA A 54 -0.86 16.52 -13.00
N VAL A 55 -0.67 15.23 -12.67
CA VAL A 55 0.30 14.80 -11.65
C VAL A 55 1.71 14.68 -12.24
N ALA A 56 1.87 14.32 -13.52
CA ALA A 56 3.15 14.22 -14.22
C ALA A 56 3.76 15.59 -14.56
N ASP A 57 2.93 16.56 -14.91
CA ASP A 57 3.35 17.90 -15.31
C ASP A 57 3.65 18.81 -14.09
N ASP A 58 3.41 18.33 -12.88
CA ASP A 58 3.72 19.02 -11.61
C ASP A 58 5.25 19.01 -11.38
N THR A 59 5.92 20.05 -11.90
CA THR A 59 7.39 20.21 -11.86
C THR A 59 7.92 20.82 -10.56
N ASP A 60 7.03 21.32 -9.69
CA ASP A 60 7.39 21.93 -8.41
C ASP A 60 8.00 20.91 -7.42
N ARG A 61 7.92 19.61 -7.72
CA ARG A 61 8.33 18.51 -6.85
C ARG A 61 9.28 17.56 -7.56
N PRO A 62 10.38 17.14 -6.91
CA PRO A 62 11.23 16.11 -7.47
C PRO A 62 10.45 14.79 -7.60
N TRP A 63 10.36 14.25 -8.82
CA TRP A 63 9.63 13.01 -9.13
C TRP A 63 10.07 11.82 -8.27
N TRP A 64 11.36 11.73 -7.95
CA TRP A 64 11.94 10.66 -7.14
C TRP A 64 11.44 10.71 -5.69
N LEU A 65 11.18 11.90 -5.17
CA LEU A 65 10.71 12.11 -3.81
C LEU A 65 9.24 11.72 -3.66
N ASP A 66 8.42 12.00 -4.70
CA ASP A 66 7.06 11.45 -4.82
C ASP A 66 7.06 9.92 -4.92
N GLY A 67 8.04 9.34 -5.63
CA GLY A 67 8.24 7.89 -5.69
C GLY A 67 8.62 7.27 -4.34
N ILE A 68 9.51 7.89 -3.58
CA ILE A 68 9.85 7.47 -2.21
C ILE A 68 8.64 7.61 -1.28
N HIS A 69 7.85 8.66 -1.42
CA HIS A 69 6.61 8.83 -0.64
C HIS A 69 5.59 7.74 -0.96
N LEU A 70 5.44 7.37 -2.22
CA LEU A 70 4.62 6.22 -2.65
C LEU A 70 5.15 4.90 -2.08
N ALA A 71 6.47 4.69 -2.09
CA ALA A 71 7.09 3.49 -1.53
C ALA A 71 6.85 3.40 -0.02
N ALA A 72 7.03 4.50 0.72
CA ALA A 72 6.75 4.55 2.15
C ALA A 72 5.27 4.27 2.45
N LEU A 73 4.34 4.79 1.65
CA LEU A 73 2.90 4.47 1.78
C LEU A 73 2.62 2.99 1.54
N ALA A 74 3.22 2.40 0.51
CA ALA A 74 3.08 0.97 0.21
C ALA A 74 3.64 0.11 1.35
N LEU A 75 4.86 0.40 1.82
CA LEU A 75 5.49 -0.30 2.95
C LEU A 75 4.70 -0.15 4.25
N ALA A 76 4.17 1.04 4.55
CA ALA A 76 3.34 1.25 5.74
C ALA A 76 2.00 0.51 5.66
N ALA A 77 1.35 0.51 4.48
CA ALA A 77 0.13 -0.26 4.26
C ALA A 77 0.40 -1.76 4.39
N LEU A 78 1.50 -2.23 3.80
CA LEU A 78 1.97 -3.61 3.83
C LEU A 78 2.27 -4.07 5.27
N ALA A 79 2.95 -3.24 6.07
CA ALA A 79 3.17 -3.49 7.50
C ALA A 79 1.89 -3.51 8.33
N LEU A 80 0.85 -2.82 7.88
CA LEU A 80 -0.44 -2.77 8.56
C LEU A 80 -1.30 -4.00 8.28
N VAL A 81 -1.15 -4.62 7.09
CA VAL A 81 -2.01 -5.71 6.59
C VAL A 81 -2.36 -6.75 7.65
N PRO A 82 -1.45 -7.20 8.52
CA PRO A 82 -1.81 -8.33 9.40
C PRO A 82 -2.50 -7.92 10.69
N TYR A 83 -2.26 -6.69 11.13
CA TYR A 83 -3.04 -6.09 12.22
C TYR A 83 -4.49 -5.82 11.81
N LEU A 84 -4.78 -5.71 10.51
CA LEU A 84 -6.15 -5.56 10.00
C LEU A 84 -7.05 -6.74 10.38
N GLN A 85 -6.51 -7.96 10.32
CA GLN A 85 -7.24 -9.17 10.66
C GLN A 85 -7.49 -9.26 12.16
N ASP A 86 -6.46 -8.99 12.96
CA ASP A 86 -6.60 -8.94 14.42
C ASP A 86 -7.65 -7.90 14.78
N VAL A 87 -7.57 -6.69 14.19
CA VAL A 87 -8.52 -5.63 14.49
C VAL A 87 -9.97 -6.03 14.27
N TRP A 88 -10.21 -6.82 13.24
CA TRP A 88 -11.52 -7.34 12.93
C TRP A 88 -11.97 -8.44 13.91
N HIS A 89 -11.10 -9.40 14.23
CA HIS A 89 -11.38 -10.42 15.22
C HIS A 89 -11.73 -9.81 16.58
N TRP A 90 -11.09 -8.69 16.92
CA TRP A 90 -11.42 -7.92 18.11
C TRP A 90 -12.77 -7.24 18.02
N ALA A 91 -13.05 -6.55 16.91
CA ALA A 91 -14.34 -5.90 16.73
C ALA A 91 -15.51 -6.90 16.86
N LEU A 92 -15.30 -8.15 16.42
CA LEU A 92 -16.29 -9.22 16.47
C LEU A 92 -16.28 -10.03 17.78
N ARG A 93 -15.42 -9.70 18.76
CA ARG A 93 -15.23 -10.46 20.01
C ARG A 93 -14.97 -11.95 19.79
N ILE A 94 -14.33 -12.30 18.68
CA ILE A 94 -13.91 -13.68 18.41
C ILE A 94 -12.68 -13.93 19.27
N ASP A 95 -12.72 -14.96 20.12
CA ASP A 95 -11.51 -15.46 20.77
C ASP A 95 -10.70 -16.25 19.73
N PRO A 96 -9.53 -15.75 19.29
CA PRO A 96 -8.71 -16.47 18.35
C PRO A 96 -8.09 -17.75 18.96
N GLY A 97 -8.19 -17.98 20.28
CA GLY A 97 -7.64 -19.14 20.96
C GLY A 97 -6.14 -19.32 20.71
N GLN A 98 -5.67 -20.57 20.60
CA GLN A 98 -4.29 -20.87 20.18
C GLN A 98 -4.01 -20.54 18.70
N HIS A 99 -5.04 -20.18 17.93
CA HIS A 99 -4.94 -19.79 16.52
C HIS A 99 -4.79 -18.28 16.33
N ALA A 100 -4.68 -17.49 17.41
CA ALA A 100 -4.02 -16.18 17.36
C ALA A 100 -2.52 -16.40 17.17
N ILE A 101 -2.16 -16.84 15.97
CA ILE A 101 -0.80 -17.26 15.65
C ILE A 101 0.09 -16.02 15.76
N ALA A 102 0.93 -16.00 16.80
CA ALA A 102 1.94 -15.00 17.20
C ALA A 102 1.61 -14.08 18.41
N PHE A 103 0.50 -14.29 19.12
CA PHE A 103 0.31 -13.74 20.46
C PHE A 103 0.30 -14.91 21.46
N HIS A 104 1.46 -15.37 21.91
CA HIS A 104 1.52 -16.05 23.21
C HIS A 104 1.24 -15.00 24.30
N PHE A 105 -0.03 -14.66 24.43
CA PHE A 105 -0.66 -13.80 25.42
C PHE A 105 -0.28 -12.31 25.54
N SER A 106 -1.31 -11.56 25.93
CA SER A 106 -1.33 -10.28 26.64
C SER A 106 -1.45 -8.98 25.84
N GLY A 107 -2.67 -8.44 25.83
CA GLY A 107 -2.84 -6.98 25.92
C GLY A 107 -3.99 -6.39 25.11
N TRP A 108 -4.36 -7.02 23.99
CA TRP A 108 -5.24 -6.35 23.02
C TRP A 108 -6.73 -6.73 23.12
N TYR A 109 -7.04 -7.96 23.51
CA TYR A 109 -8.41 -8.45 23.70
C TYR A 109 -8.75 -8.42 25.20
N PRO A 110 -9.39 -7.36 25.74
CA PRO A 110 -9.70 -7.28 27.16
C PRO A 110 -10.68 -8.36 27.64
N TRP A 111 -11.27 -9.13 26.73
CA TRP A 111 -12.16 -10.27 27.00
C TRP A 111 -11.52 -11.64 26.72
N ALA A 112 -10.26 -11.71 26.26
CA ALA A 112 -9.57 -12.99 26.08
C ALA A 112 -8.99 -13.45 27.42
N GLU A 113 -9.26 -14.70 27.81
CA GLU A 113 -8.81 -15.26 29.07
C GLU A 113 -7.39 -15.84 28.94
N GLY A 114 -6.45 -15.40 29.81
CA GLY A 114 -5.25 -16.17 30.11
C GLY A 114 -4.15 -15.43 30.88
N PRO A 115 -3.00 -16.09 31.09
CA PRO A 115 -2.16 -15.91 32.28
C PRO A 115 -1.32 -14.63 32.32
N THR A 116 -1.16 -13.89 31.21
CA THR A 116 -0.41 -12.63 31.21
C THR A 116 -1.34 -11.45 30.96
N GLN A 117 -1.46 -10.61 31.99
CA GLN A 117 -2.42 -9.51 32.10
C GLN A 117 -1.80 -8.14 31.70
N THR A 118 -0.69 -8.14 30.97
CA THR A 118 0.02 -6.91 30.60
C THR A 118 -0.65 -6.22 29.41
N ARG A 119 -1.18 -5.02 29.67
CA ARG A 119 -1.69 -4.07 28.66
C ARG A 119 -0.50 -3.40 27.98
N LEU A 120 -0.28 -3.74 26.72
CA LEU A 120 0.82 -3.23 25.91
C LEU A 120 0.30 -2.40 24.75
N LEU A 121 1.15 -1.50 24.26
CA LEU A 121 0.82 -0.68 23.10
C LEU A 121 0.83 -1.61 21.88
N PRO A 122 -0.31 -1.80 21.18
CA PRO A 122 -0.40 -2.77 20.10
C PRO A 122 0.59 -2.37 19.02
N TYR A 123 1.51 -3.26 18.66
CA TYR A 123 2.52 -2.97 17.64
C TYR A 123 1.86 -2.46 16.34
N GLY A 124 0.65 -2.94 16.01
CA GLY A 124 -0.14 -2.51 14.86
C GLY A 124 -0.55 -1.03 14.81
N LEU A 125 -0.49 -0.30 15.93
CA LEU A 125 -0.70 1.16 15.91
C LEU A 125 0.47 1.90 15.26
N LEU A 126 1.68 1.35 15.30
CA LEU A 126 2.86 1.96 14.68
C LEU A 126 2.75 2.04 13.14
N PRO A 127 2.45 0.96 12.39
CA PRO A 127 2.26 1.05 10.95
C PRO A 127 1.02 1.88 10.57
N LEU A 128 -0.05 1.86 11.39
CA LEU A 128 -1.21 2.72 11.17
C LEU A 128 -0.85 4.21 11.33
N ALA A 129 -0.12 4.56 12.39
CA ALA A 129 0.37 5.92 12.63
C ALA A 129 1.29 6.38 11.49
N CYS A 130 2.21 5.51 11.04
CA CYS A 130 3.04 5.74 9.86
C CYS A 130 2.18 6.03 8.63
N LEU A 131 1.21 5.17 8.32
CA LEU A 131 0.35 5.31 7.14
C LEU A 131 -0.43 6.62 7.17
N ILE A 132 -1.08 6.95 8.29
CA ILE A 132 -1.84 8.19 8.46
C ILE A 132 -0.92 9.41 8.35
N ALA A 133 0.24 9.38 9.01
CA ALA A 133 1.21 10.46 8.96
C ALA A 133 1.71 10.70 7.53
N LEU A 134 2.02 9.64 6.78
CA LEU A 134 2.44 9.71 5.39
C LEU A 134 1.31 10.22 4.48
N LEU A 135 0.07 9.78 4.66
CA LEU A 135 -1.09 10.30 3.91
C LEU A 135 -1.28 11.81 4.11
N ARG A 136 -0.98 12.30 5.32
CA ARG A 136 -1.05 13.73 5.67
C ARG A 136 0.22 14.52 5.28
N GLY A 137 1.21 13.87 4.68
CA GLY A 137 2.47 14.48 4.30
C GLY A 137 3.31 14.92 5.49
N ARG A 138 3.24 14.19 6.61
CA ARG A 138 3.95 14.46 7.87
C ARG A 138 4.98 13.35 8.16
N PRO A 139 6.08 13.27 7.37
CA PRO A 139 7.07 12.20 7.52
C PRO A 139 7.79 12.27 8.87
N TRP A 140 7.86 13.45 9.49
CA TRP A 140 8.42 13.63 10.83
C TRP A 140 7.63 12.93 11.95
N ILE A 141 6.34 12.64 11.74
CA ILE A 141 5.54 11.80 12.66
C ILE A 141 5.70 10.32 12.32
N ALA A 142 5.82 10.00 11.03
CA ALA A 142 6.03 8.63 10.57
C ALA A 142 7.41 8.08 10.96
N LEU A 143 8.45 8.92 10.98
CA LEU A 143 9.82 8.51 11.29
C LEU A 143 9.96 7.92 12.70
N PRO A 144 9.52 8.57 13.79
CA PRO A 144 9.53 7.98 15.12
C PRO A 144 8.77 6.66 15.21
N ALA A 145 7.61 6.54 14.53
CA ALA A 145 6.83 5.31 14.53
C ALA A 145 7.58 4.16 13.81
N ALA A 146 8.21 4.43 12.66
CA ALA A 146 9.04 3.45 11.96
C ALA A 146 10.30 3.08 12.75
N ALA A 147 10.94 4.05 13.42
CA ALA A 147 12.07 3.79 14.30
C ALA A 147 11.67 2.94 15.53
N ALA A 148 10.48 3.16 16.08
CA ALA A 148 9.94 2.32 17.15
C ALA A 148 9.69 0.87 16.70
N MET A 149 9.28 0.65 15.44
CA MET A 149 9.16 -0.70 14.86
C MET A 149 10.52 -1.40 14.77
N ILE A 150 11.57 -0.69 14.31
CA ILE A 150 12.93 -1.24 14.30
C ILE A 150 13.40 -1.56 15.72
N TRP A 151 13.20 -0.62 16.64
CA TRP A 151 13.61 -0.79 18.04
C TRP A 151 12.91 -1.98 18.68
N ALA A 152 11.60 -2.14 18.45
CA ALA A 152 10.85 -3.30 18.92
C ALA A 152 11.46 -4.60 18.36
N GLY A 153 11.63 -4.70 17.03
CA GLY A 153 12.16 -5.89 16.37
C GLY A 153 13.62 -6.24 16.71
N ALA A 154 14.46 -5.24 16.96
CA ALA A 154 15.88 -5.43 17.25
C ALA A 154 16.16 -5.88 18.69
N THR A 155 15.18 -5.78 19.60
CA THR A 155 15.41 -6.08 21.02
C THR A 155 15.39 -7.58 21.31
N SER A 156 16.47 -8.07 21.92
CA SER A 156 16.65 -9.49 22.26
C SER A 156 16.18 -9.87 23.68
N HIS A 157 15.98 -8.89 24.57
CA HIS A 157 15.67 -9.10 26.00
C HIS A 157 14.28 -8.57 26.39
N GLY A 158 13.57 -9.31 27.26
CA GLY A 158 12.23 -9.03 27.82
C GLY A 158 11.93 -7.56 28.11
N ARG A 159 11.04 -6.89 27.35
CA ARG A 159 10.57 -5.53 27.68
C ARG A 159 9.05 -5.39 27.63
N ILE A 160 8.53 -4.60 28.57
CA ILE A 160 7.11 -4.39 28.90
C ILE A 160 6.45 -3.31 28.02
N LEU A 161 7.02 -2.93 26.85
CA LEU A 161 6.40 -1.88 26.01
C LEU A 161 5.54 -2.46 24.87
N PHE A 162 6.09 -3.46 24.18
CA PHE A 162 5.44 -4.21 23.08
C PHE A 162 5.35 -5.72 23.37
N GLY A 163 5.67 -6.16 24.59
CA GLY A 163 5.62 -7.55 25.01
C GLY A 163 6.56 -8.48 24.24
N ASP A 164 6.11 -9.71 24.03
CA ASP A 164 6.82 -10.71 23.20
C ASP A 164 6.49 -10.60 21.72
N GLU A 165 5.47 -9.81 21.34
CA GLU A 165 5.15 -9.49 19.93
C GLU A 165 6.34 -8.82 19.25
N GLY A 166 7.00 -7.89 19.94
CA GLY A 166 8.20 -7.23 19.44
C GLY A 166 9.42 -8.16 19.29
N LYS A 167 9.41 -9.37 19.87
CA LYS A 167 10.62 -10.23 19.95
C LYS A 167 10.53 -11.56 19.23
N ALA A 168 9.42 -12.26 19.37
CA ALA A 168 9.26 -13.67 19.00
C ALA A 168 7.95 -13.94 18.22
N GLY A 169 7.22 -12.89 17.85
CA GLY A 169 6.05 -13.00 16.99
C GLY A 169 6.43 -13.13 15.52
N LEU A 170 5.58 -13.82 14.76
CA LEU A 170 5.51 -13.65 13.32
C LEU A 170 5.02 -12.22 13.06
N SER A 171 5.94 -11.34 12.72
CA SER A 171 5.63 -10.08 12.02
C SER A 171 5.19 -10.44 10.62
N TYR A 172 3.92 -10.76 10.50
CA TYR A 172 3.31 -10.78 9.19
C TYR A 172 3.46 -9.37 8.64
N TYR A 173 4.28 -9.22 7.61
CA TYR A 173 4.40 -7.99 6.86
C TYR A 173 3.52 -8.01 5.61
N GLY A 174 2.46 -8.83 5.58
CA GLY A 174 1.61 -8.97 4.39
C GLY A 174 2.39 -9.35 3.13
N LEU A 175 3.51 -10.08 3.27
CA LEU A 175 4.44 -10.42 2.18
C LEU A 175 4.33 -11.90 1.72
N GLY A 176 3.32 -12.62 2.22
CA GLY A 176 3.06 -14.02 1.87
C GLY A 176 3.92 -15.03 2.64
N ALA A 177 4.94 -14.60 3.38
CA ALA A 177 5.71 -15.43 4.31
C ALA A 177 5.59 -14.88 5.74
N PRO A 178 5.56 -15.77 6.75
CA PRO A 178 5.57 -15.37 8.16
C PRO A 178 6.96 -14.84 8.54
N ILE A 179 7.18 -13.54 8.45
CA ILE A 179 8.48 -12.95 8.76
C ILE A 179 8.60 -12.76 10.28
N THR A 180 9.77 -12.97 10.87
CA THR A 180 9.94 -12.75 12.33
C THR A 180 9.98 -11.26 12.65
N ALA A 181 9.52 -10.86 13.85
CA ALA A 181 9.71 -9.48 14.35
C ALA A 181 11.15 -8.99 14.33
N ARG A 182 12.12 -9.92 14.37
CA ARG A 182 13.56 -9.64 14.24
C ARG A 182 14.02 -9.31 12.82
N ASP A 183 13.17 -9.50 11.81
CA ASP A 183 13.48 -9.08 10.46
C ASP A 183 13.26 -7.57 10.33
N LEU A 184 14.36 -6.86 10.18
CA LEU A 184 14.41 -5.41 10.13
C LEU A 184 14.37 -4.87 8.70
N VAL A 185 14.22 -5.71 7.67
CA VAL A 185 14.30 -5.22 6.28
C VAL A 185 13.09 -4.35 5.95
N LEU A 186 11.86 -4.76 6.28
CA LEU A 186 10.69 -3.91 6.04
C LEU A 186 10.73 -2.64 6.91
N SER A 187 10.90 -2.78 8.22
CA SER A 187 10.87 -1.65 9.16
C SER A 187 12.05 -0.70 8.93
N GLY A 188 13.23 -1.24 8.59
CA GLY A 188 14.43 -0.53 8.17
C GLY A 188 14.25 0.27 6.89
N THR A 189 13.72 -0.36 5.83
CA THR A 189 13.44 0.32 4.55
C THR A 189 12.37 1.41 4.71
N LEU A 190 11.31 1.15 5.47
CA LEU A 190 10.29 2.15 5.79
C LEU A 190 10.88 3.32 6.58
N CYS A 191 11.70 3.04 7.60
CA CYS A 191 12.37 4.07 8.38
C CYS A 191 13.33 4.91 7.53
N ALA A 192 14.13 4.28 6.67
CA ALA A 192 15.01 4.97 5.73
C ALA A 192 14.23 5.87 4.78
N ALA A 193 13.12 5.37 4.20
CA ALA A 193 12.23 6.18 3.36
C ALA A 193 11.65 7.38 4.14
N CYS A 194 11.16 7.16 5.37
CA CYS A 194 10.67 8.23 6.24
C CYS A 194 11.76 9.25 6.60
N ALA A 195 13.00 8.80 6.83
CA ALA A 195 14.13 9.65 7.14
C ALA A 195 14.50 10.54 5.94
N VAL A 196 14.61 9.97 4.74
CA VAL A 196 14.82 10.73 3.49
C VAL A 196 13.72 11.77 3.31
N LEU A 197 12.45 11.39 3.47
CA LEU A 197 11.32 12.31 3.34
C LEU A 197 11.32 13.42 4.42
N ALA A 198 11.76 13.11 5.64
CA ALA A 198 11.85 14.08 6.73
C ALA A 198 13.02 15.05 6.57
N LEU A 199 14.15 14.60 6.00
CA LEU A 199 15.36 15.38 5.78
C LEU A 199 15.25 16.28 4.54
N CYS A 200 14.68 15.78 3.43
CA CYS A 200 14.65 16.51 2.16
C CYS A 200 13.62 17.66 2.09
N ARG A 201 12.71 17.80 3.06
CA ARG A 201 11.68 18.87 3.23
C ARG A 201 11.38 19.82 2.02
N PRO A 202 10.77 19.41 0.89
CA PRO A 202 10.74 20.33 -0.27
C PRO A 202 9.57 21.34 -0.31
N SER A 203 8.80 21.53 0.77
CA SER A 203 7.49 22.23 0.82
C SER A 203 6.27 21.33 0.48
N ARG A 204 5.96 20.49 1.47
CA ARG A 204 4.76 19.66 1.67
C ARG A 204 4.51 18.58 0.61
N LEU A 205 4.97 17.38 0.94
CA LEU A 205 4.52 16.09 0.38
C LEU A 205 3.03 16.09 0.05
N ARG A 206 2.67 15.38 -1.01
CA ARG A 206 1.32 15.43 -1.55
C ARG A 206 0.34 14.86 -0.53
N ARG A 207 -0.56 15.71 -0.02
CA ARG A 207 -1.58 15.29 0.93
C ARG A 207 -2.62 14.46 0.18
N ARG A 208 -2.89 13.27 0.70
CA ARG A 208 -3.90 12.37 0.19
C ARG A 208 -5.13 12.43 1.09
N SER A 209 -6.30 12.26 0.48
CA SER A 209 -7.54 12.17 1.23
C SER A 209 -7.57 10.88 2.05
N TYR A 210 -8.31 10.86 3.16
CA TYR A 210 -8.54 9.64 3.93
C TYR A 210 -9.30 8.56 3.13
N GLY A 211 -9.89 8.91 1.98
CA GLY A 211 -10.45 7.93 1.04
C GLY A 211 -9.41 6.92 0.54
N TRP A 212 -8.10 7.21 0.64
CA TRP A 212 -7.04 6.24 0.39
C TRP A 212 -6.98 5.10 1.42
N LEU A 213 -7.66 5.22 2.55
CA LEU A 213 -7.85 4.14 3.51
C LEU A 213 -9.02 3.22 3.15
N ALA A 214 -9.91 3.62 2.23
CA ALA A 214 -11.06 2.78 1.87
C ALA A 214 -10.66 1.39 1.34
N PRO A 215 -9.61 1.23 0.48
CA PRO A 215 -9.12 -0.10 0.10
C PRO A 215 -8.59 -0.91 1.28
N VAL A 216 -7.95 -0.25 2.24
CA VAL A 216 -7.41 -0.88 3.47
C VAL A 216 -8.57 -1.39 4.33
N VAL A 217 -9.58 -0.55 4.57
CA VAL A 217 -10.79 -0.91 5.33
C VAL A 217 -11.59 -2.00 4.63
N LEU A 218 -11.71 -1.96 3.31
CA LEU A 218 -12.37 -3.02 2.54
C LEU A 218 -11.60 -4.34 2.63
N ALA A 219 -10.27 -4.30 2.57
CA ALA A 219 -9.43 -5.48 2.77
C ALA A 219 -9.57 -6.04 4.19
N MET A 220 -9.61 -5.18 5.22
CA MET A 220 -9.93 -5.60 6.61
C MET A 220 -11.26 -6.34 6.66
N PHE A 221 -12.30 -5.72 6.13
CA PHE A 221 -13.67 -6.23 6.18
C PHE A 221 -13.75 -7.60 5.51
N MET A 222 -13.17 -7.74 4.31
CA MET A 222 -13.19 -8.99 3.55
C MET A 222 -12.37 -10.09 4.23
N ALA A 223 -11.11 -9.81 4.60
CA ALA A 223 -10.25 -10.80 5.22
C ALA A 223 -10.81 -11.27 6.57
N GLY A 224 -11.31 -10.33 7.36
CA GLY A 224 -11.90 -10.61 8.65
C GLY A 224 -13.25 -11.31 8.57
N SER A 225 -14.13 -10.95 7.64
CA SER A 225 -15.44 -11.62 7.47
C SER A 225 -15.30 -13.06 6.98
N LEU A 226 -14.26 -13.33 6.20
CA LEU A 226 -13.98 -14.67 5.68
C LEU A 226 -13.10 -15.51 6.62
N HIS A 227 -12.70 -14.97 7.79
CA HIS A 227 -11.76 -15.58 8.72
C HIS A 227 -10.48 -16.09 8.03
N ILE A 228 -10.04 -15.36 7.00
CA ILE A 228 -8.87 -15.73 6.23
C ILE A 228 -7.66 -15.33 7.05
N ILE A 229 -7.00 -16.32 7.66
CA ILE A 229 -5.74 -16.09 8.35
C ILE A 229 -4.66 -15.68 7.35
N SER A 230 -3.80 -14.73 7.74
CA SER A 230 -2.68 -14.20 6.94
C SER A 230 -1.71 -15.26 6.39
N VAL A 231 -1.69 -16.45 7.00
CA VAL A 231 -0.87 -17.60 6.60
C VAL A 231 -1.61 -18.58 5.69
N SER A 232 -2.92 -18.40 5.50
CA SER A 232 -3.71 -19.33 4.69
C SER A 232 -3.29 -19.26 3.21
N PRO A 233 -3.33 -20.39 2.49
CA PRO A 233 -3.06 -20.39 1.05
C PRO A 233 -3.99 -19.45 0.26
N ALA A 234 -5.23 -19.26 0.72
CA ALA A 234 -6.18 -18.34 0.10
C ALA A 234 -5.75 -16.87 0.26
N PHE A 235 -5.28 -16.47 1.45
CA PHE A 235 -4.71 -15.15 1.68
C PHE A 235 -3.49 -14.91 0.79
N GLN A 236 -2.58 -15.88 0.76
CA GLN A 236 -1.34 -15.82 -0.01
C GLN A 236 -1.61 -15.66 -1.51
N ARG A 237 -2.60 -16.38 -2.04
CA ARG A 237 -3.07 -16.22 -3.43
C ARG A 237 -3.68 -14.83 -3.68
N GLY A 238 -4.55 -14.36 -2.80
CA GLY A 238 -5.19 -13.05 -2.92
C GLY A 238 -4.18 -11.90 -2.91
N LEU A 239 -3.22 -11.97 -1.98
CA LEU A 239 -2.11 -11.02 -1.88
C LEU A 239 -1.22 -11.05 -3.13
N PHE A 240 -0.84 -12.24 -3.61
CA PHE A 240 -0.06 -12.38 -4.85
C PHE A 240 -0.78 -11.76 -6.06
N VAL A 241 -2.08 -12.01 -6.21
CA VAL A 241 -2.89 -11.39 -7.26
C VAL A 241 -2.92 -9.87 -7.12
N LEU A 242 -3.06 -9.34 -5.90
CA LEU A 242 -3.02 -7.91 -5.63
C LEU A 242 -1.68 -7.30 -6.04
N GLU A 243 -0.56 -7.95 -5.71
CA GLU A 243 0.78 -7.49 -6.04
C GLU A 243 1.06 -7.54 -7.55
N VAL A 244 0.69 -8.64 -8.23
CA VAL A 244 0.79 -8.72 -9.70
C VAL A 244 -0.08 -7.66 -10.37
N THR A 245 -1.30 -7.43 -9.87
CA THR A 245 -2.18 -6.38 -10.39
C THR A 245 -1.59 -4.99 -10.16
N ALA A 246 -0.95 -4.76 -9.01
CA ALA A 246 -0.26 -3.51 -8.72
C ALA A 246 0.97 -3.30 -9.63
N LEU A 247 1.75 -4.36 -9.89
CA LEU A 247 2.87 -4.37 -10.83
C LEU A 247 2.42 -4.03 -12.25
N LEU A 248 1.38 -4.71 -12.74
CA LEU A 248 0.78 -4.46 -14.05
C LEU A 248 0.19 -3.05 -14.13
N GLY A 249 -0.47 -2.59 -13.08
CA GLY A 249 -1.00 -1.23 -12.98
C GLY A 249 0.09 -0.16 -13.04
N ALA A 250 1.19 -0.36 -12.30
CA ALA A 250 2.36 0.49 -12.34
C ALA A 250 3.01 0.47 -13.74
N TRP A 251 3.04 -0.69 -14.41
CA TRP A 251 3.53 -0.79 -15.78
C TRP A 251 2.68 -0.02 -16.77
N VAL A 252 1.37 -0.25 -16.77
CA VAL A 252 0.44 0.46 -17.65
C VAL A 252 0.49 1.97 -17.39
N ALA A 253 0.59 2.39 -16.12
CA ALA A 253 0.77 3.80 -15.76
C ALA A 253 2.06 4.37 -16.35
N THR A 254 3.21 3.72 -16.10
CA THR A 254 4.52 4.14 -16.61
C THR A 254 4.54 4.20 -18.14
N ALA A 255 4.00 3.18 -18.81
CA ALA A 255 3.93 3.12 -20.27
C ALA A 255 3.00 4.22 -20.84
N ALA A 256 1.90 4.53 -20.16
CA ALA A 256 0.95 5.55 -20.61
C ALA A 256 1.45 6.98 -20.39
N THR A 257 2.10 7.27 -19.25
CA THR A 257 2.48 8.64 -18.85
C THR A 257 3.97 8.95 -19.02
N GLY A 258 4.84 7.95 -19.24
CA GLY A 258 6.30 8.16 -19.29
C GLY A 258 6.93 8.47 -17.93
N ASP A 259 6.19 8.21 -16.85
CA ASP A 259 6.50 8.67 -15.51
C ASP A 259 7.12 7.56 -14.66
N HIS A 260 8.40 7.72 -14.35
CA HIS A 260 9.23 6.71 -13.68
C HIS A 260 8.92 6.55 -12.19
N ARG A 261 8.13 7.44 -11.57
CA ARG A 261 7.92 7.42 -10.11
C ARG A 261 7.18 6.17 -9.63
N TRP A 262 6.42 5.51 -10.51
CA TRP A 262 5.71 4.26 -10.21
C TRP A 262 6.63 3.04 -10.10
N LEU A 263 7.87 3.14 -10.61
CA LEU A 263 8.85 2.07 -10.51
C LEU A 263 9.46 1.96 -9.11
N ILE A 264 9.57 3.08 -8.40
CA ILE A 264 10.17 3.14 -7.06
C ILE A 264 9.38 2.29 -6.04
N PRO A 265 8.06 2.47 -5.82
CA PRO A 265 7.31 1.64 -4.88
C PRO A 265 7.31 0.15 -5.28
N VAL A 266 7.24 -0.14 -6.57
CA VAL A 266 7.30 -1.50 -7.12
C VAL A 266 8.63 -2.17 -6.78
N ALA A 267 9.75 -1.51 -7.07
CA ALA A 267 11.09 -2.03 -6.82
C ALA A 267 11.32 -2.24 -5.32
N VAL A 268 10.92 -1.28 -4.49
CA VAL A 268 11.07 -1.37 -3.02
C VAL A 268 10.27 -2.54 -2.45
N VAL A 269 9.00 -2.71 -2.84
CA VAL A 269 8.18 -3.85 -2.40
C VAL A 269 8.77 -5.17 -2.89
N ALA A 270 9.23 -5.22 -4.15
CA ALA A 270 9.87 -6.41 -4.71
C ALA A 270 11.14 -6.80 -3.95
N ILE A 271 12.02 -5.84 -3.60
CA ILE A 271 13.24 -6.10 -2.82
C ILE A 271 12.92 -6.68 -1.45
N VAL A 272 12.01 -6.03 -0.71
CA VAL A 272 11.61 -6.50 0.63
C VAL A 272 10.99 -7.89 0.54
N ARG A 273 10.21 -8.15 -0.52
CA ARG A 273 9.60 -9.47 -0.75
C ARG A 273 10.62 -10.55 -1.11
N THR A 274 11.55 -10.25 -2.01
CA THR A 274 12.60 -11.19 -2.39
C THR A 274 13.42 -11.58 -1.17
N GLN A 275 13.77 -10.61 -0.31
CA GLN A 275 14.49 -10.91 0.92
C GLN A 275 13.66 -11.78 1.87
N ALA A 276 12.36 -11.51 2.04
CA ALA A 276 11.48 -12.34 2.86
C ALA A 276 11.44 -13.81 2.39
N ILE A 277 11.37 -14.04 1.08
CA ILE A 277 11.38 -15.38 0.48
C ILE A 277 12.73 -16.08 0.74
N VAL A 278 13.84 -15.36 0.57
CA VAL A 278 15.19 -15.91 0.78
C VAL A 278 15.44 -16.29 2.25
N VAL A 279 14.92 -15.51 3.20
CA VAL A 279 15.13 -15.77 4.63
C VAL A 279 14.25 -16.91 5.17
N GLN A 280 13.04 -17.10 4.63
CA GLN A 280 12.14 -18.18 5.02
C GLN A 280 11.54 -18.91 3.82
N PRO A 281 12.33 -19.75 3.12
CA PRO A 281 11.84 -20.50 1.95
C PRO A 281 10.71 -21.47 2.34
N GLU A 282 10.83 -22.14 3.50
CA GLU A 282 9.90 -23.19 3.92
C GLU A 282 8.46 -22.72 4.17
N GLY A 283 8.27 -21.44 4.53
CA GLY A 283 6.93 -20.85 4.70
C GLY A 283 6.17 -20.66 3.38
N PHE A 284 6.89 -20.60 2.25
CA PHE A 284 6.34 -20.47 0.90
C PHE A 284 6.05 -21.83 0.24
N MET A 285 6.67 -22.92 0.75
CA MET A 285 6.70 -24.26 0.14
C MET A 285 5.35 -24.98 0.00
N ARG A 286 4.23 -24.43 0.48
CA ARG A 286 2.91 -25.08 0.40
C ARG A 286 1.89 -24.41 -0.53
N SER A 287 2.16 -23.23 -1.09
CA SER A 287 1.11 -22.46 -1.79
C SER A 287 1.42 -22.04 -3.24
N PHE A 288 2.69 -21.87 -3.64
CA PHE A 288 3.10 -21.58 -5.03
C PHE A 288 4.51 -22.08 -5.35
N PRO A 289 4.82 -22.42 -6.63
CA PRO A 289 6.18 -22.69 -7.07
C PRO A 289 7.01 -21.39 -7.04
N GLU A 290 7.98 -21.36 -6.12
CA GLU A 290 8.82 -20.20 -5.73
C GLU A 290 9.43 -19.43 -6.92
N LEU A 291 9.80 -20.16 -7.96
CA LEU A 291 10.44 -19.63 -9.17
C LEU A 291 9.51 -18.74 -10.01
N VAL A 292 8.21 -19.05 -10.07
CA VAL A 292 7.25 -18.32 -10.91
C VAL A 292 6.92 -16.95 -10.31
N VAL A 293 6.77 -16.89 -8.99
CA VAL A 293 6.53 -15.64 -8.25
C VAL A 293 7.75 -14.73 -8.36
N LEU A 294 8.95 -15.28 -8.12
CA LEU A 294 10.21 -14.54 -8.21
C LEU A 294 10.47 -14.02 -9.64
N LEU A 295 10.24 -14.86 -10.66
CA LEU A 295 10.36 -14.45 -12.07
C LEU A 295 9.33 -13.38 -12.45
N LEU A 296 8.08 -13.48 -11.99
CA LEU A 296 7.05 -12.46 -12.26
C LEU A 296 7.28 -11.13 -11.53
N LEU A 297 8.00 -11.12 -10.41
CA LEU A 297 8.38 -9.91 -9.69
C LEU A 297 9.61 -9.22 -10.27
N ILE A 298 10.59 -10.00 -10.76
CA ILE A 298 11.87 -9.49 -11.26
C ILE A 298 11.80 -9.15 -12.75
N ALA A 299 11.12 -9.96 -13.57
CA ALA A 299 11.04 -9.77 -15.02
C ALA A 299 10.40 -8.45 -15.49
N PRO A 300 9.44 -7.82 -14.79
CA PRO A 300 8.87 -6.55 -15.20
C PRO A 300 9.84 -5.38 -15.08
N LEU A 301 10.78 -5.41 -14.12
CA LEU A 301 11.70 -4.30 -13.86
C LEU A 301 12.58 -3.92 -15.08
N PRO A 302 13.25 -4.86 -15.77
CA PRO A 302 13.99 -4.54 -16.99
C PRO A 302 13.07 -4.18 -18.17
N ALA A 303 11.90 -4.82 -18.30
CA ALA A 303 10.92 -4.48 -19.35
C ALA A 303 10.37 -3.05 -19.18
N LEU A 304 10.22 -2.60 -17.94
CA LEU A 304 9.82 -1.25 -17.57
C LEU A 304 10.90 -0.22 -17.87
N ALA A 305 12.15 -0.52 -17.52
CA ALA A 305 13.29 0.35 -17.85
C ALA A 305 13.46 0.52 -19.38
N LEU A 306 13.29 -0.57 -20.14
CA LEU A 306 13.39 -0.56 -21.60
C LEU A 306 12.24 0.18 -22.28
N THR A 307 11.01 0.03 -21.79
CA THR A 307 9.83 0.73 -22.37
C THR A 307 9.87 2.22 -22.08
N ALA A 308 10.35 2.61 -20.89
CA ALA A 308 10.62 3.99 -20.53
C ALA A 308 11.72 4.65 -21.42
N GLN A 309 12.87 4.00 -21.59
CA GLN A 309 13.96 4.50 -22.44
C GLN A 309 13.53 4.70 -23.91
N ARG A 310 12.79 3.74 -24.48
CA ARG A 310 12.34 3.80 -25.88
C ARG A 310 11.43 4.98 -26.17
N ARG A 311 10.66 5.46 -25.19
CA ARG A 311 9.77 6.60 -25.37
C ARG A 311 10.52 7.93 -25.24
N GLN A 312 11.48 8.00 -24.33
CA GLN A 312 12.36 9.15 -24.16
C GLN A 312 13.21 9.39 -25.41
N GLY A 313 13.70 8.32 -26.05
CA GLY A 313 14.41 8.40 -27.33
C GLY A 313 13.54 8.83 -28.52
N ARG A 314 12.21 8.62 -28.47
CA ARG A 314 11.28 9.13 -29.50
C ARG A 314 10.90 10.58 -29.27
N ALA A 315 10.71 11.00 -28.02
CA ALA A 315 10.39 12.40 -27.68
C ALA A 315 11.57 13.37 -27.90
N LEU A 316 12.80 12.87 -28.01
CA LEU A 316 13.99 13.67 -28.38
C LEU A 316 14.25 13.71 -29.90
N ALA A 317 13.52 12.90 -30.68
CA ALA A 317 13.65 12.81 -32.13
C ALA A 317 12.52 13.53 -32.88
N GLU A 318 11.49 13.99 -32.17
CA GLU A 318 10.45 14.94 -32.63
C GLU A 318 10.83 16.37 -32.23
#